data_AF-A0A7W1LAY8-F1
#
_entry.id   AF-A0A7W1LAY8-F1
#
_cell.length_a   1.000
_cell.length_b   1.000
_cell.length_c   1.000
_cell.angle_alpha   90.00
_cell.angle_beta   90.00
_cell.angle_gamma   90.00
#
_symmetry.space_group_name_H-M   'P 1'
#
loop_
_entity.id
_entity.type
_entity.pdbx_description
1 polymer ?
#
loop_
_entity_poly.entity_id
_entity_poly.type
_entity_poly.pdbx_seq_one_letter_code
_entity_poly.pdbx_strand_id
1 'polypeptide(L)' 'TVLRVEGNTDSTGSQNTNLTLSEKRAISVRNYITKNFPNIKPERFQTVGRGSGNPVAPNTTEAGRQMNRRTDIKVILTTE' A
#
# COMPACT_ATOMS: atom_id res chain seq x y z
N THR A 1 14.80 -11.33 -3.43
CA THR A 1 14.27 -10.02 -2.96
C THR A 1 13.03 -9.64 -3.73
N VAL A 2 11.94 -9.38 -3.01
CA VAL A 2 10.66 -8.92 -3.56
C VAL A 2 10.31 -7.54 -3.00
N LEU A 3 9.61 -6.73 -3.80
CA LEU A 3 9.08 -5.43 -3.42
C LEU A 3 7.64 -5.62 -2.96
N ARG A 4 7.35 -5.38 -1.68
CA ARG A 4 5.98 -5.39 -1.16
C ARG A 4 5.42 -3.98 -1.15
N VAL A 5 4.34 -3.75 -1.89
CA VAL A 5 3.60 -2.49 -1.94
C VAL A 5 2.36 -2.64 -1.05
N GLU A 6 2.30 -1.88 0.03
CA GLU A 6 1.19 -1.91 0.99
C GLU A 6 0.39 -0.61 0.91
N GLY A 7 -0.88 -0.72 0.51
CA GLY A 7 -1.79 0.41 0.57
C GLY A 7 -2.39 0.52 1.97
N ASN A 8 -2.53 1.74 2.46
CA ASN A 8 -3.18 2.05 3.74
C ASN A 8 -4.23 3.14 3.55
N THR A 9 -5.25 3.14 4.42
CA THR A 9 -6.25 4.21 4.52
C THR A 9 -6.25 4.78 5.93
N ASP A 10 -6.91 5.92 6.10
CA ASP A 10 -7.38 6.31 7.43
C ASP A 10 -8.58 5.44 7.85
N SER A 11 -9.14 5.74 9.03
CA SER A 11 -10.31 5.03 9.56
C SER A 11 -11.66 5.54 9.05
N THR A 12 -11.70 6.37 8.00
CA THR A 12 -12.98 6.84 7.44
C THR A 12 -13.56 5.78 6.50
N GLY A 13 -14.87 5.55 6.55
CA GLY A 13 -15.54 4.53 5.74
C GLY A 13 -15.53 3.12 6.34
N SER A 14 -16.11 2.16 5.61
CA SER A 14 -16.23 0.78 6.07
C SER A 14 -14.91 0.01 5.93
N GLN A 15 -14.70 -1.00 6.77
CA GLN A 15 -13.52 -1.86 6.72
C GLN A 15 -13.35 -2.52 5.34
N ASN A 16 -14.41 -3.09 4.77
CA ASN A 16 -14.35 -3.75 3.46
C ASN A 16 -14.03 -2.77 2.32
N THR A 17 -14.62 -1.57 2.36
CA THR A 17 -14.31 -0.51 1.39
C THR A 17 -12.85 -0.10 1.49
N ASN A 18 -12.34 0.07 2.71
CA ASN A 18 -10.95 0.47 2.95
C ASN A 18 -9.94 -0.59 2.52
N LEU A 19 -10.23 -1.88 2.78
CA LEU A 19 -9.41 -2.98 2.27
C LEU A 19 -9.33 -2.94 0.74
N THR A 20 -10.49 -2.88 0.07
CA THR A 20 -10.56 -2.83 -1.39
C THR A 20 -9.86 -1.60 -1.97
N LEU A 21 -10.08 -0.42 -1.38
CA LEU A 21 -9.48 0.83 -1.83
C LEU A 21 -7.96 0.79 -1.68
N SER A 22 -7.48 0.31 -0.53
CA SER A 22 -6.05 0.22 -0.26
C SER A 22 -5.34 -0.75 -1.20
N GLU A 23 -5.95 -1.89 -1.50
CA GLU A 23 -5.41 -2.86 -2.47
C GLU A 23 -5.35 -2.27 -3.89
N LYS A 24 -6.42 -1.61 -4.34
CA LYS A 24 -6.43 -0.93 -5.65
C LYS A 24 -5.34 0.13 -5.76
N ARG A 25 -5.08 0.90 -4.69
CA ARG A 25 -3.98 1.87 -4.64
C ARG A 25 -2.62 1.19 -4.77
N ALA A 26 -2.39 0.09 -4.04
CA ALA A 26 -1.14 -0.67 -4.15
C ALA A 26 -0.92 -1.23 -5.56
N ILE A 27 -1.98 -1.76 -6.20
CA ILE A 27 -1.94 -2.25 -7.59
C ILE A 27 -1.64 -1.10 -8.57
N SER A 28 -2.24 0.07 -8.36
CA SER A 28 -1.98 1.26 -9.19
C SER A 28 -0.50 1.66 -9.16
N VAL A 29 0.13 1.67 -7.97
CA VAL A 29 1.56 1.96 -7.82
C VAL A 29 2.42 0.91 -8.54
N ARG A 30 2.14 -0.39 -8.35
CA ARG A 30 2.83 -1.46 -9.10
C ARG A 30 2.74 -1.23 -10.61
N ASN A 31 1.53 -1.01 -11.11
CA ASN A 31 1.27 -0.83 -12.54
C ASN A 31 1.99 0.40 -13.10
N TYR A 32 2.02 1.49 -12.34
CA TYR A 32 2.77 2.68 -12.71
C TYR A 32 4.27 2.36 -12.84
N ILE A 33 4.85 1.66 -11.87
CA ILE A 33 6.28 1.33 -11.90
C ILE A 33 6.59 0.41 -13.08
N THR A 34 5.85 -0.68 -13.25
CA THR A 34 6.11 -1.64 -14.35
C THR A 34 5.91 -1.01 -15.73
N LYS A 35 5.03 -0.01 -15.86
CA LYS A 35 4.80 0.72 -17.11
C LYS A 35 5.95 1.68 -17.44
N ASN A 36 6.47 2.41 -16.46
CA ASN A 36 7.48 3.45 -16.68
C ASN A 36 8.92 2.93 -16.56
N PHE A 37 9.13 1.80 -15.90
CA PHE A 37 10.44 1.20 -15.65
C PHE A 37 10.45 -0.25 -16.15
N PRO A 38 10.62 -0.48 -17.47
CA PRO A 38 10.47 -1.81 -18.10
C PRO A 38 11.46 -2.86 -17.57
N ASN A 39 12.57 -2.43 -16.97
CA ASN A 39 13.56 -3.32 -16.36
C ASN A 39 13.11 -3.91 -15.00
N ILE A 40 12.05 -3.35 -14.39
CA ILE A 40 11.50 -3.84 -13.13
C ILE A 40 10.32 -4.75 -13.44
N LYS A 41 10.57 -6.06 -13.39
CA LYS A 41 9.58 -7.05 -13.79
C LYS A 41 8.41 -7.14 -12.78
N PRO A 42 7.15 -7.35 -13.24
CA PRO A 42 5.97 -7.44 -12.38
C PRO A 42 6.06 -8.51 -11.28
N GLU A 43 6.76 -9.61 -11.53
CA GLU A 43 6.90 -10.75 -10.60
C GLU A 43 7.72 -10.37 -9.36
N ARG A 44 8.44 -9.25 -9.40
CA ARG A 44 9.15 -8.71 -8.25
C ARG A 44 8.21 -8.08 -7.24
N PHE A 45 6.93 -7.86 -7.57
CA PHE A 45 6.00 -7.12 -6.71
C PHE A 45 4.99 -8.03 -6.00
N GLN A 46 4.76 -7.74 -4.71
CA GLN A 46 3.63 -8.24 -3.94
C GLN A 46 2.78 -7.04 -3.52
N THR A 47 1.51 -6.99 -3.92
CA THR A 47 0.58 -5.91 -3.51
C THR A 47 -0.30 -6.36 -2.36
N VAL A 48 -0.48 -5.51 -1.35
CA VAL A 48 -1.31 -5.81 -0.17
C VAL A 48 -2.17 -4.61 0.18
N GLY A 49 -3.47 -4.82 0.37
CA GLY A 49 -4.36 -3.83 0.97
C GLY A 49 -4.45 -4.01 2.48
N ARG A 50 -4.06 -2.99 3.27
CA ARG A 50 -4.16 -3.02 4.75
C ARG A 50 -5.39 -2.29 5.29
N GLY A 51 -6.13 -1.58 4.44
CA GLY A 51 -7.20 -0.68 4.88
C GLY A 51 -6.72 0.25 5.99
N SER A 52 -7.54 0.40 7.03
CA SER A 52 -7.22 1.18 8.23
C SER A 52 -6.48 0.40 9.32
N GLY A 53 -6.12 -0.86 9.07
CA GLY A 53 -5.59 -1.78 10.09
C GLY A 53 -4.13 -1.57 10.48
N ASN A 54 -3.43 -0.63 9.85
CA ASN A 54 -2.02 -0.33 10.12
C ASN A 54 -1.76 1.19 10.18
N PRO A 55 -2.35 1.90 11.17
CA PRO A 55 -2.17 3.34 11.33
C PRO A 55 -0.76 3.68 11.83
N VAL A 56 -0.21 4.78 11.33
CA VAL A 56 1.06 5.37 11.80
C VAL A 56 0.85 6.63 12.64
N ALA A 57 -0.38 7.15 12.65
CA ALA A 57 -0.78 8.29 13.46
C ALA A 57 -2.24 8.17 13.95
N PRO A 58 -2.66 8.92 14.98
CA PRO A 58 -4.04 8.89 15.48
C PRO A 58 -5.05 9.35 14.43
N ASN A 59 -6.05 8.52 14.12
CA ASN A 59 -7.13 8.88 13.18
C ASN A 59 -8.10 9.97 13.71
N THR A 60 -7.96 10.35 14.98
CA THR A 60 -8.77 11.39 15.63
C THR A 60 -8.45 12.80 15.12
N THR A 61 -7.27 13.02 14.54
CA THR A 61 -6.86 14.31 13.97
C THR A 61 -6.82 14.25 12.44
N GLU A 62 -7.08 15.37 11.77
CA GLU A 62 -6.95 15.44 10.30
C GLU A 62 -5.52 15.17 9.85
N ALA A 63 -4.53 15.74 10.55
CA ALA A 63 -3.11 15.48 10.28
C ALA A 63 -2.78 13.98 10.38
N GLY A 64 -3.29 13.29 11.41
CA GLY A 64 -3.13 11.85 11.57
C GLY A 64 -3.78 11.03 10.47
N ARG A 65 -4.99 11.40 10.04
CA ARG A 65 -5.65 10.75 8.89
C ARG A 65 -4.84 10.92 7.60
N GLN A 66 -4.31 12.12 7.34
CA GLN A 66 -3.47 12.36 6.16
C GLN A 66 -2.21 11.49 6.19
N MET A 67 -1.55 11.35 7.33
CA MET A 67 -0.41 10.43 7.49
C MET A 67 -0.78 8.96 7.26
N ASN A 68 -2.01 8.55 7.60
CA ASN A 68 -2.48 7.17 7.39
C ASN A 68 -2.88 6.87 5.93
N ARG A 69 -3.24 7.90 5.13
CA ARG A 69 -3.53 7.77 3.69
C ARG A 69 -2.27 7.64 2.84
N ARG A 70 -1.52 6.55 3.04
CA ARG A 70 -0.20 6.34 2.42
C ARG A 70 -0.09 5.00 1.70
N THR A 71 0.93 4.88 0.85
CA THR A 71 1.35 3.60 0.26
C THR A 71 2.81 3.37 0.58
N ASP A 72 3.12 2.25 1.20
CA ASP A 72 4.48 1.89 1.64
C ASP A 72 5.09 0.90 0.64
N ILE A 73 6.36 1.08 0.27
CA ILE A 73 7.11 0.12 -0.54
C ILE A 73 8.23 -0.47 0.32
N LYS A 74 8.17 -1.78 0.58
CA LYS A 74 9.13 -2.51 1.41
C LYS A 74 9.97 -3.45 0.55
N VAL A 75 11.27 -3.46 0.79
CA VAL A 75 12.20 -4.42 0.17
C VAL A 75 12.30 -5.63 1.09
N ILE A 76 11.76 -6.77 0.67
CA ILE A 76 11.78 -8.01 1.46
C ILE A 76 12.87 -8.92 0.88
N LEU A 77 13.86 -9.24 1.72
CA LEU A 77 14.86 -10.26 1.41
C LEU A 77 14.19 -11.63 1.56
N THR A 78 14.24 -12.43 0.49
CA THR A 78 13.84 -13.83 0.56
C THR A 78 15.10 -14.58 0.96
N THR A 79 15.18 -15.02 2.20
CA THR A 79 16.17 -16.02 2.60
C THR A 79 15.61 -17.37 2.17
N GLU A 80 16.40 -18.12 1.41
CA GLU A 80 16.11 -19.54 1.10
C GLU A 80 16.04 -20.38 2.37
#